data_AF-A0A8J3IT97-F1
#
_entry.id   AF-A0A8J3IT97-F1
#
_cell.length_a   1.000
_cell.length_b   1.000
_cell.length_c   1.000
_cell.angle_alpha   90.00
_cell.angle_beta   90.00
_cell.angle_gamma   90.00
#
_symmetry.space_group_name_H-M   'P 1'
#
loop_
_entity.id
_entity.type
_entity.pdbx_description
1 polymer ?
#
loop_
_entity_poly.entity_id
_entity_poly.type
_entity_poly.pdbx_seq_one_letter_code
_entity_poly.pdbx_strand_id
1 'polypeptide(L)'
;MGGSSWSTDAYEEAARLRKKAGKSDFAYDRAVRSSRKWEIHPTLNPKGVKFRESRDSDAHPHSNAIAVFFDETGSMGGIPRVFQRKLAELMNILLVKGYIQDPQILFGAFGDATCDRVPLQVGQFESGVEMDEHLRNFILEGGGGGTNHESYELALYFLARHTSIDCWEKRGRKGYAFLIGDEKAYAAVNKQQVENLIGDPLGENIALRQIIAEVQRRYHFFFIFPRNASHGSDEEIQNFWLDLLGQNVIFLDDENAVSETIALTIGLTEDAINLAEGEKDLSDAGASAGAIKAAAKALGGYASSKSAVATIGEALPNLDTDGPSGTERL
;
A
#
# COMPACT_ATOMS: atom_id res chain seq x y z
N MET A 1 -15.31 7.59 -11.83
CA MET A 1 -13.91 7.19 -12.16
C MET A 1 -13.68 5.79 -11.60
N GLY A 2 -12.69 5.04 -12.10
CA GLY A 2 -12.55 3.60 -11.80
C GLY A 2 -13.52 2.68 -12.57
N GLY A 3 -13.99 3.11 -13.75
CA GLY A 3 -14.90 2.32 -14.59
C GLY A 3 -14.20 1.51 -15.69
N SER A 4 -12.88 1.65 -15.83
CA SER A 4 -12.07 0.83 -16.74
C SER A 4 -11.78 -0.53 -16.12
N SER A 5 -11.55 -1.54 -16.94
CA SER A 5 -11.15 -2.88 -16.49
C SER A 5 -9.71 -3.15 -16.89
N TRP A 6 -8.96 -3.83 -16.02
CA TRP A 6 -7.61 -4.26 -16.32
C TRP A 6 -7.56 -5.17 -17.55
N SER A 7 -6.55 -4.97 -18.40
CA SER A 7 -6.24 -5.83 -19.52
C SER A 7 -4.73 -5.95 -19.66
N THR A 8 -4.22 -7.17 -19.47
CA THR A 8 -2.79 -7.48 -19.65
C THR A 8 -2.33 -7.19 -21.08
N ASP A 9 -3.14 -7.53 -22.09
CA ASP A 9 -2.85 -7.23 -23.50
C ASP A 9 -2.72 -5.71 -23.74
N ALA A 10 -3.62 -4.91 -23.16
CA ALA A 10 -3.57 -3.46 -23.29
C ALA A 10 -2.32 -2.86 -22.60
N TYR A 11 -1.95 -3.40 -21.43
CA TYR A 11 -0.73 -3.02 -20.72
C TYR A 11 0.53 -3.33 -21.54
N GLU A 12 0.63 -4.55 -22.06
CA GLU A 12 1.76 -4.99 -22.89
C GLU A 12 1.87 -4.20 -24.19
N GLU A 13 0.74 -3.91 -24.84
CA GLU A 13 0.71 -3.10 -26.05
C GLU A 13 1.16 -1.66 -25.77
N ALA A 14 0.68 -1.06 -24.66
CA ALA A 14 1.12 0.26 -24.24
C ALA A 14 2.63 0.28 -23.98
N ALA A 15 3.18 -0.73 -23.30
CA ALA A 15 4.63 -0.87 -23.08
C ALA A 15 5.40 -1.01 -24.40
N ARG A 16 4.90 -1.82 -25.34
CA ARG A 16 5.51 -2.02 -26.67
C ARG A 16 5.54 -0.73 -27.48
N LEU A 17 4.44 0.02 -27.51
CA LEU A 17 4.33 1.30 -28.21
C LEU A 17 5.29 2.35 -27.63
N ARG A 18 5.43 2.41 -26.30
CA ARG A 18 6.40 3.29 -25.63
C ARG A 18 7.84 2.96 -26.00
N LYS A 19 8.21 1.68 -25.95
CA LYS A 19 9.54 1.21 -26.34
C LYS A 19 9.84 1.54 -27.79
N LYS A 20 8.86 1.35 -28.70
CA LYS A 20 8.97 1.73 -30.12
C LYS A 20 9.15 3.23 -30.30
N ALA A 21 8.52 4.05 -29.46
CA ALA A 21 8.67 5.50 -29.45
C ALA A 21 9.94 6.00 -28.74
N GLY A 22 10.80 5.11 -28.22
CA GLY A 22 12.00 5.47 -27.47
C GLY A 22 11.73 6.18 -26.14
N LYS A 23 10.50 6.07 -25.61
CA LYS A 23 10.11 6.71 -24.34
C LYS A 23 10.48 5.79 -23.18
N SER A 24 11.16 6.37 -22.18
CA SER A 24 11.41 5.72 -20.88
C SER A 24 10.10 5.57 -20.12
N ASP A 25 9.96 4.52 -19.29
CA ASP A 25 8.77 4.36 -18.45
C ASP A 25 8.59 5.56 -17.51
N PHE A 26 9.66 6.01 -16.86
CA PHE A 26 9.69 7.24 -16.05
C PHE A 26 10.20 8.45 -16.87
N ALA A 27 9.56 8.72 -18.00
CA ALA A 27 9.95 9.85 -18.86
C ALA A 27 9.75 11.21 -18.17
N TYR A 28 8.77 11.32 -17.27
CA TYR A 28 8.48 12.56 -16.54
C TYR A 28 9.60 12.92 -15.56
N ASP A 29 10.00 11.99 -14.68
CA ASP A 29 11.19 12.07 -13.83
C ASP A 29 12.42 12.54 -14.62
N ARG A 30 12.70 11.89 -15.76
CA ARG A 30 13.83 12.26 -16.63
C ARG A 30 13.72 13.70 -17.13
N ALA A 31 12.53 14.16 -17.52
CA ALA A 31 12.30 15.51 -18.01
C ALA A 31 12.45 16.57 -16.91
N VAL A 32 11.91 16.30 -15.72
CA VAL A 32 12.05 17.14 -14.52
C VAL A 32 13.53 17.30 -14.14
N ARG A 33 14.27 16.18 -14.04
CA ARG A 33 15.71 16.19 -13.73
C ARG A 33 16.53 16.94 -14.78
N SER A 34 16.22 16.74 -16.05
CA SER A 34 16.93 17.38 -17.18
C SER A 34 16.68 18.89 -17.24
N SER A 35 15.45 19.32 -16.93
CA SER A 35 15.06 20.74 -16.92
C SER A 35 15.42 21.45 -15.60
N ARG A 36 15.66 20.69 -14.52
CA ARG A 36 15.81 21.17 -13.13
C ARG A 36 14.60 21.94 -12.60
N LYS A 37 13.43 21.76 -13.22
CA LYS A 37 12.14 22.30 -12.76
C LYS A 37 11.38 21.20 -12.05
N TRP A 38 11.45 21.21 -10.73
CA TRP A 38 10.83 20.21 -9.86
C TRP A 38 9.38 20.55 -9.61
N GLU A 39 8.57 20.36 -10.64
CA GLU A 39 7.13 20.56 -10.60
C GLU A 39 6.46 19.20 -10.59
N ILE A 40 5.61 18.96 -9.61
CA ILE A 40 4.81 17.74 -9.51
C ILE A 40 3.86 17.59 -10.70
N HIS A 41 3.65 16.35 -11.16
CA HIS A 41 2.67 16.10 -12.21
C HIS A 41 1.26 16.46 -11.72
N PRO A 42 0.42 17.15 -12.50
CA PRO A 42 -0.91 17.57 -12.05
C PRO A 42 -1.80 16.42 -11.57
N THR A 43 -1.68 15.22 -12.17
CA THR A 43 -2.47 14.05 -11.74
C THR A 43 -2.07 13.53 -10.37
N LEU A 44 -0.86 13.85 -9.90
CA LEU A 44 -0.26 13.38 -8.65
C LEU A 44 -0.30 14.43 -7.54
N ASN A 45 -0.66 15.67 -7.86
CA ASN A 45 -0.61 16.77 -6.90
C ASN A 45 -1.67 16.60 -5.79
N PRO A 46 -1.27 16.45 -4.51
CA PRO A 46 -2.22 16.31 -3.41
C PRO A 46 -2.86 17.65 -3.02
N LYS A 47 -2.29 18.79 -3.44
CA LYS A 47 -2.73 20.12 -3.00
C LYS A 47 -4.13 20.46 -3.49
N GLY A 48 -5.02 20.76 -2.55
CA GLY A 48 -6.42 21.11 -2.83
C GLY A 48 -7.29 19.93 -3.25
N VAL A 49 -6.77 18.70 -3.19
CA VAL A 49 -7.57 17.50 -3.46
C VAL A 49 -8.50 17.25 -2.27
N LYS A 50 -9.81 17.34 -2.49
CA LYS A 50 -10.78 16.98 -1.47
C LYS A 50 -10.73 15.48 -1.18
N PHE A 51 -10.89 14.65 -2.22
CA PHE A 51 -10.79 13.19 -2.12
C PHE A 51 -10.17 12.58 -3.38
N ARG A 52 -9.35 11.55 -3.17
CA ARG A 52 -9.12 10.45 -4.12
C ARG A 52 -10.15 9.36 -3.83
N GLU A 53 -10.84 8.89 -4.85
CA GLU A 53 -12.09 8.16 -4.68
C GLU A 53 -11.99 6.74 -5.24
N SER A 54 -12.29 5.75 -4.41
CA SER A 54 -12.57 4.39 -4.84
C SER A 54 -14.07 4.13 -4.74
N ARG A 55 -14.73 4.01 -5.89
CA ARG A 55 -16.19 3.99 -6.00
C ARG A 55 -16.70 2.78 -6.76
N ASP A 56 -17.87 2.31 -6.35
CA ASP A 56 -18.63 1.32 -7.09
C ASP A 56 -19.03 1.89 -8.45
N SER A 57 -19.02 1.02 -9.47
CA SER A 57 -19.50 1.33 -10.83
C SER A 57 -20.16 0.11 -11.46
N ASP A 58 -20.78 0.26 -12.63
CA ASP A 58 -21.38 -0.88 -13.35
C ASP A 58 -20.35 -1.98 -13.67
N ALA A 59 -19.10 -1.59 -13.92
CA ALA A 59 -18.00 -2.52 -14.19
C ALA A 59 -17.39 -3.11 -12.90
N HIS A 60 -17.54 -2.43 -11.77
CA HIS A 60 -16.92 -2.75 -10.48
C HIS A 60 -17.92 -2.48 -9.34
N PRO A 61 -18.98 -3.31 -9.18
CA PRO A 61 -20.06 -3.06 -8.24
C PRO A 61 -19.66 -3.18 -6.75
N HIS A 62 -18.51 -3.80 -6.47
CA HIS A 62 -18.00 -4.07 -5.14
C HIS A 62 -16.58 -3.55 -4.95
N SER A 63 -16.32 -2.30 -5.34
CA SER A 63 -14.96 -1.72 -5.36
C SER A 63 -14.21 -1.91 -4.04
N ASN A 64 -12.99 -2.44 -4.10
CA ASN A 64 -12.10 -2.59 -2.96
C ASN A 64 -10.84 -1.73 -3.12
N ALA A 65 -10.66 -0.78 -2.23
CA ALA A 65 -9.56 0.18 -2.27
C ALA A 65 -8.24 -0.43 -1.79
N ILE A 66 -7.20 -0.33 -2.60
CA ILE A 66 -5.83 -0.72 -2.27
C ILE A 66 -4.91 0.49 -2.50
N ALA A 67 -4.26 0.98 -1.46
CA ALA A 67 -3.28 2.05 -1.57
C ALA A 67 -1.86 1.48 -1.38
N VAL A 68 -0.96 1.79 -2.30
CA VAL A 68 0.45 1.40 -2.23
C VAL A 68 1.31 2.65 -2.35
N PHE A 69 2.07 2.96 -1.31
CA PHE A 69 2.93 4.13 -1.23
C PHE A 69 4.39 3.70 -1.15
N PHE A 70 5.21 4.29 -2.01
CA PHE A 70 6.64 4.02 -2.08
C PHE A 70 7.44 5.17 -1.50
N ASP A 71 8.40 4.84 -0.67
CA ASP A 71 9.54 5.69 -0.40
C ASP A 71 10.34 5.91 -1.70
N GLU A 72 10.61 7.18 -2.02
CA GLU A 72 11.36 7.59 -3.21
C GLU A 72 12.75 8.19 -2.92
N THR A 73 13.25 8.01 -1.70
CA THR A 73 14.62 8.41 -1.33
C THR A 73 15.68 7.58 -2.04
N GLY A 74 16.95 8.02 -1.88
CA GLY A 74 18.07 7.46 -2.62
C GLY A 74 18.25 5.94 -2.44
N SER A 75 17.95 5.39 -1.25
CA SER A 75 18.00 3.96 -0.95
C SER A 75 16.91 3.17 -1.67
N MET A 76 15.76 3.81 -1.95
CA MET A 76 14.52 3.13 -2.33
C MET A 76 14.07 3.40 -3.79
N GLY A 77 14.72 4.32 -4.50
CA GLY A 77 14.36 4.72 -5.88
C GLY A 77 14.38 3.61 -6.95
N GLY A 78 14.90 2.41 -6.64
CA GLY A 78 14.80 1.23 -7.49
C GLY A 78 13.43 0.52 -7.42
N ILE A 79 12.79 0.53 -6.25
CA ILE A 79 11.60 -0.26 -5.96
C ILE A 79 10.39 0.15 -6.79
N PRO A 80 10.03 1.44 -6.93
CA PRO A 80 8.93 1.84 -7.80
C PRO A 80 9.09 1.36 -9.25
N ARG A 81 10.34 1.30 -9.73
CA ARG A 81 10.66 0.84 -11.10
C ARG A 81 10.52 -0.67 -11.24
N VAL A 82 10.91 -1.43 -10.21
CA VAL A 82 10.73 -2.89 -10.16
C VAL A 82 9.25 -3.21 -10.10
N PHE A 83 8.52 -2.53 -9.21
CA PHE A 83 7.09 -2.70 -9.05
C PHE A 83 6.31 -2.37 -10.33
N GLN A 84 6.65 -1.28 -11.02
CA GLN A 84 6.03 -0.93 -12.30
C GLN A 84 6.12 -2.08 -13.32
N ARG A 85 7.27 -2.76 -13.40
CA ARG A 85 7.45 -3.90 -14.32
C ARG A 85 6.62 -5.11 -13.92
N LYS A 86 6.38 -5.30 -12.61
CA LYS A 86 5.63 -6.43 -12.04
C LYS A 86 4.15 -6.16 -11.83
N LEU A 87 3.67 -4.97 -12.16
CA LEU A 87 2.28 -4.58 -11.95
C LEU A 87 1.28 -5.50 -12.65
N ALA A 88 1.60 -5.96 -13.87
CA ALA A 88 0.74 -6.89 -14.59
C ALA A 88 0.63 -8.25 -13.89
N GLU A 89 1.71 -8.71 -13.27
CA GLU A 89 1.72 -9.95 -12.49
C GLU A 89 0.85 -9.81 -11.24
N LEU A 90 0.99 -8.70 -10.49
CA LEU A 90 0.14 -8.38 -9.36
C LEU A 90 -1.35 -8.39 -9.74
N MET A 91 -1.71 -7.66 -10.80
CA MET A 91 -3.10 -7.58 -11.27
C MET A 91 -3.63 -8.93 -11.73
N ASN A 92 -2.79 -9.75 -12.40
CA ASN A 92 -3.15 -11.11 -12.79
C ASN A 92 -3.49 -11.95 -11.55
N ILE A 93 -2.67 -11.90 -10.49
CA ILE A 93 -2.94 -12.65 -9.26
C ILE A 93 -4.22 -12.14 -8.59
N LEU A 94 -4.37 -10.83 -8.38
CA LEU A 94 -5.53 -10.27 -7.69
C LEU A 94 -6.85 -10.57 -8.43
N LEU A 95 -6.87 -10.44 -9.76
CA LEU A 95 -8.08 -10.59 -10.57
C LEU A 95 -8.37 -12.03 -10.99
N VAL A 96 -7.37 -12.75 -11.51
CA VAL A 96 -7.59 -14.09 -12.09
C VAL A 96 -7.67 -15.15 -11.01
N LYS A 97 -6.87 -15.05 -9.94
CA LYS A 97 -6.99 -15.96 -8.79
C LYS A 97 -8.08 -15.51 -7.81
N GLY A 98 -8.61 -14.30 -7.98
CA GLY A 98 -9.79 -13.81 -7.26
C GLY A 98 -9.55 -13.58 -5.77
N TYR A 99 -8.33 -13.17 -5.38
CA TYR A 99 -7.99 -12.89 -3.97
C TYR A 99 -8.83 -11.76 -3.39
N ILE A 100 -9.29 -10.83 -4.23
CA ILE A 100 -10.18 -9.74 -3.84
C ILE A 100 -11.06 -9.36 -5.03
N GLN A 101 -12.31 -9.00 -4.76
CA GLN A 101 -13.24 -8.54 -5.80
C GLN A 101 -12.96 -7.08 -6.17
N ASP A 102 -13.15 -6.72 -7.43
CA ASP A 102 -13.12 -5.34 -7.94
C ASP A 102 -12.02 -4.44 -7.33
N PRO A 103 -10.73 -4.83 -7.38
CA PRO A 103 -9.66 -4.03 -6.82
C PRO A 103 -9.53 -2.70 -7.57
N GLN A 104 -9.40 -1.62 -6.81
CA GLN A 104 -9.02 -0.30 -7.32
C GLN A 104 -7.74 0.12 -6.60
N ILE A 105 -6.68 0.35 -7.36
CA ILE A 105 -5.35 0.58 -6.82
C ILE A 105 -4.97 2.05 -6.98
N LEU A 106 -4.54 2.66 -5.89
CA LEU A 106 -3.91 3.98 -5.86
C LEU A 106 -2.42 3.81 -5.57
N PHE A 107 -1.59 4.45 -6.39
CA PHE A 107 -0.17 4.59 -6.11
C PHE A 107 0.15 5.96 -5.55
N GLY A 108 1.01 5.99 -4.54
CA GLY A 108 1.63 7.21 -4.03
C GLY A 108 3.14 7.06 -3.90
N ALA A 109 3.83 8.18 -3.80
CA ALA A 109 5.23 8.24 -3.42
C ALA A 109 5.41 9.32 -2.35
N PHE A 110 6.37 9.11 -1.46
CA PHE A 110 6.76 10.08 -0.45
C PHE A 110 8.27 10.11 -0.29
N GLY A 111 8.79 11.27 0.08
CA GLY A 111 10.17 11.47 0.46
C GLY A 111 10.25 12.24 1.79
N ASP A 112 11.27 13.07 1.95
CA ASP A 112 11.46 13.90 3.14
C ASP A 112 10.98 15.34 2.90
N ALA A 113 9.87 15.72 3.53
CA ALA A 113 9.29 17.05 3.40
C ALA A 113 10.11 18.19 4.03
N THR A 114 11.27 17.90 4.61
CA THR A 114 12.20 18.90 5.13
C THR A 114 13.27 19.30 4.11
N CYS A 115 13.60 18.45 3.14
CA CYS A 115 14.65 18.70 2.14
C CYS A 115 14.23 18.47 0.68
N ASP A 116 13.22 17.64 0.43
CA ASP A 116 12.78 17.28 -0.91
C ASP A 116 11.83 18.33 -1.50
N ARG A 117 11.74 18.37 -2.83
CA ARG A 117 10.99 19.40 -3.55
C ARG A 117 9.55 18.99 -3.84
N VAL A 118 9.32 17.69 -3.91
CA VAL A 118 8.09 16.98 -4.24
C VAL A 118 7.89 15.83 -3.24
N PRO A 119 7.84 16.11 -1.93
CA PRO A 119 7.90 15.07 -0.88
C PRO A 119 6.65 14.20 -0.75
N LEU A 120 5.57 14.52 -1.48
CA LEU A 120 4.33 13.75 -1.48
C LEU A 120 3.67 13.80 -2.86
N GLN A 121 3.48 12.63 -3.45
CA GLN A 121 2.84 12.41 -4.74
C GLN A 121 1.73 11.38 -4.57
N VAL A 122 0.50 11.71 -4.96
CA VAL A 122 -0.65 10.82 -4.76
C VAL A 122 -1.50 10.75 -6.02
N GLY A 123 -1.53 9.57 -6.64
CA GLY A 123 -2.38 9.28 -7.80
C GLY A 123 -3.86 9.16 -7.45
N GLN A 124 -4.60 8.50 -8.32
CA GLN A 124 -6.02 8.18 -8.14
C GLN A 124 -6.20 6.66 -8.00
N PHE A 125 -7.29 6.21 -7.37
CA PHE A 125 -7.72 4.82 -7.42
C PHE A 125 -8.19 4.48 -8.83
N GLU A 126 -7.51 3.52 -9.47
CA GLU A 126 -7.83 3.07 -10.82
C GLU A 126 -8.00 1.55 -10.85
N SER A 127 -8.80 1.07 -11.80
CA SER A 127 -9.09 -0.36 -12.00
C SER A 127 -8.52 -0.91 -13.32
N GLY A 128 -7.99 -0.04 -14.17
CA GLY A 128 -7.45 -0.37 -15.48
C GLY A 128 -6.00 0.07 -15.65
N VAL A 129 -5.53 0.10 -16.90
CA VAL A 129 -4.14 0.41 -17.25
C VAL A 129 -3.72 1.84 -16.89
N GLU A 130 -4.66 2.72 -16.56
CA GLU A 130 -4.40 4.10 -16.14
C GLU A 130 -3.53 4.18 -14.87
N MET A 131 -3.58 3.15 -14.01
CA MET A 131 -2.71 3.07 -12.82
C MET A 131 -1.21 3.08 -13.18
N ASP A 132 -0.83 2.47 -14.31
CA ASP A 132 0.54 2.46 -14.82
C ASP A 132 0.98 3.86 -15.26
N GLU A 133 0.05 4.71 -15.72
CA GLU A 133 0.36 6.10 -16.05
C GLU A 133 0.69 6.93 -14.82
N HIS A 134 -0.06 6.78 -13.73
CA HIS A 134 0.24 7.48 -12.47
C HIS A 134 1.61 7.10 -11.93
N LEU A 135 1.93 5.80 -11.88
CA LEU A 135 3.22 5.30 -11.40
C LEU A 135 4.39 5.83 -12.25
N ARG A 136 4.21 5.91 -13.57
CA ARG A 136 5.22 6.44 -14.51
C ARG A 136 5.42 7.96 -14.42
N ASN A 137 4.47 8.68 -13.83
CA ASN A 137 4.55 10.12 -13.62
C ASN A 137 5.27 10.51 -12.32
N PHE A 138 5.65 9.54 -11.48
CA PHE A 138 6.41 9.83 -10.25
C PHE A 138 7.76 10.48 -10.56
N ILE A 139 8.09 11.49 -9.76
CA ILE A 139 9.41 12.11 -9.73
C ILE A 139 10.20 11.44 -8.60
N LEU A 140 11.01 10.45 -8.93
CA LEU A 140 11.81 9.75 -7.94
C LEU A 140 13.03 10.58 -7.61
N GLU A 141 12.93 11.56 -6.70
CA GLU A 141 14.00 12.55 -6.43
C GLU A 141 15.31 11.90 -5.98
N GLY A 142 15.23 10.76 -5.29
CA GLY A 142 16.39 10.09 -4.70
C GLY A 142 17.06 10.98 -3.64
N GLY A 143 16.26 11.80 -2.96
CA GLY A 143 16.67 12.68 -1.87
C GLY A 143 16.92 11.90 -0.57
N GLY A 144 16.70 12.57 0.55
CA GLY A 144 16.90 12.05 1.90
C GLY A 144 17.67 13.02 2.79
N GLY A 145 17.09 13.34 3.96
CA GLY A 145 17.64 14.34 4.89
C GLY A 145 18.82 13.87 5.74
N GLY A 146 19.24 12.60 5.62
CA GLY A 146 20.31 12.01 6.41
C GLY A 146 20.00 11.93 7.91
N THR A 147 18.71 12.03 8.29
CA THR A 147 18.24 11.98 9.68
C THR A 147 17.66 10.62 10.06
N ASN A 148 17.69 9.63 9.16
CA ASN A 148 17.03 8.33 9.28
C ASN A 148 15.51 8.48 9.52
N HIS A 149 14.92 9.54 8.99
CA HIS A 149 13.49 9.84 9.05
C HIS A 149 13.01 10.39 7.70
N GLU A 150 11.81 9.97 7.30
CA GLU A 150 11.10 10.48 6.14
C GLU A 150 9.63 10.78 6.49
N SER A 151 8.92 11.45 5.57
CA SER A 151 7.57 11.95 5.79
C SER A 151 6.45 10.92 5.55
N TYR A 152 6.60 9.71 6.11
CA TYR A 152 5.58 8.67 6.11
C TYR A 152 4.24 9.18 6.68
N GLU A 153 4.30 10.06 7.69
CA GLU A 153 3.13 10.62 8.35
C GLU A 153 2.25 11.47 7.43
N LEU A 154 2.82 12.09 6.39
CA LEU A 154 2.06 12.85 5.39
C LEU A 154 1.25 11.93 4.47
N ALA A 155 1.83 10.79 4.07
CA ALA A 155 1.13 9.76 3.32
C ALA A 155 -0.04 9.18 4.15
N LEU A 156 0.21 8.88 5.42
CA LEU A 156 -0.82 8.42 6.35
C LEU A 156 -1.94 9.45 6.55
N TYR A 157 -1.59 10.73 6.67
CA TYR A 157 -2.57 11.82 6.76
C TYR A 157 -3.48 11.85 5.53
N PHE A 158 -2.88 11.79 4.34
CA PHE A 158 -3.63 11.80 3.09
C PHE A 158 -4.57 10.59 2.99
N LEU A 159 -4.08 9.38 3.34
CA LEU A 159 -4.91 8.18 3.36
C LEU A 159 -6.07 8.26 4.34
N ALA A 160 -5.82 8.79 5.54
CA ALA A 160 -6.85 8.90 6.58
C ALA A 160 -7.98 9.88 6.20
N ARG A 161 -7.64 11.00 5.55
CA ARG A 161 -8.55 12.17 5.44
C ARG A 161 -8.89 12.63 4.03
N HIS A 162 -8.11 12.25 3.03
CA HIS A 162 -8.29 12.62 1.61
C HIS A 162 -8.59 11.44 0.70
N THR A 163 -9.03 10.32 1.28
CA THR A 163 -9.60 9.21 0.52
C THR A 163 -11.07 9.05 0.84
N SER A 164 -11.85 8.64 -0.16
CA SER A 164 -13.23 8.24 0.03
C SER A 164 -13.46 6.91 -0.67
N ILE A 165 -13.81 5.89 0.11
CA ILE A 165 -13.68 4.48 -0.28
C ILE A 165 -14.97 3.72 0.03
N ASP A 166 -15.64 3.24 -1.01
CA ASP A 166 -16.97 2.63 -0.89
C ASP A 166 -16.96 1.30 -0.14
N CYS A 167 -15.85 0.54 -0.17
CA CYS A 167 -15.71 -0.67 0.64
C CYS A 167 -15.93 -0.38 2.13
N TRP A 168 -15.43 0.75 2.63
CA TRP A 168 -15.62 1.17 4.00
C TRP A 168 -16.96 1.86 4.20
N GLU A 169 -17.25 2.88 3.38
CA GLU A 169 -18.39 3.79 3.59
C GLU A 169 -19.75 3.10 3.41
N LYS A 170 -19.85 2.14 2.48
CA LYS A 170 -21.10 1.43 2.18
C LYS A 170 -21.18 0.06 2.82
N ARG A 171 -20.04 -0.63 2.95
CA ARG A 171 -20.01 -2.06 3.34
C ARG A 171 -19.33 -2.30 4.69
N GLY A 172 -18.71 -1.28 5.31
CA GLY A 172 -17.97 -1.44 6.57
C GLY A 172 -16.73 -2.33 6.44
N ARG A 173 -16.28 -2.62 5.21
CA ARG A 173 -15.09 -3.41 4.93
C ARG A 173 -13.88 -2.49 4.82
N LYS A 174 -12.78 -2.84 5.46
CA LYS A 174 -11.55 -2.05 5.34
C LYS A 174 -10.95 -2.19 3.94
N GLY A 175 -10.36 -1.11 3.44
CA GLY A 175 -9.44 -1.20 2.32
C GLY A 175 -8.08 -1.75 2.75
N TYR A 176 -7.11 -1.71 1.86
CA TYR A 176 -5.72 -2.07 2.13
C TYR A 176 -4.79 -0.88 1.95
N ALA A 177 -3.82 -0.72 2.86
CA ALA A 177 -2.80 0.32 2.76
C ALA A 177 -1.43 -0.31 3.00
N PHE A 178 -0.52 -0.10 2.06
CA PHE A 178 0.88 -0.56 2.12
C PHE A 178 1.79 0.65 2.03
N LEU A 179 2.63 0.84 3.05
CA LEU A 179 3.81 1.71 2.95
C LEU A 179 5.05 0.84 2.79
N ILE A 180 5.94 1.23 1.89
CA ILE A 180 7.20 0.53 1.60
C ILE A 180 8.33 1.52 1.83
N GLY A 181 9.26 1.20 2.74
CA GLY A 181 10.27 2.13 3.24
C GLY A 181 11.36 1.46 4.07
N ASP A 182 12.50 2.12 4.24
CA ASP A 182 13.60 1.65 5.10
C ASP A 182 13.98 2.60 6.25
N GLU A 183 13.27 3.73 6.43
CA GLU A 183 13.52 4.71 7.50
C GLU A 183 12.39 4.82 8.55
N LYS A 184 12.57 5.67 9.57
CA LYS A 184 11.52 5.98 10.56
C LYS A 184 10.57 7.06 10.05
N ALA A 185 9.35 7.06 10.58
CA ALA A 185 8.43 8.18 10.42
C ALA A 185 8.72 9.29 11.43
N TYR A 186 8.43 10.55 11.07
CA TYR A 186 8.46 11.63 12.06
C TYR A 186 7.40 11.41 13.14
N ALA A 187 7.68 11.92 14.34
CA ALA A 187 6.82 11.71 15.52
C ALA A 187 5.41 12.32 15.40
N ALA A 188 5.22 13.27 14.48
CA ALA A 188 3.94 13.93 14.26
C ALA A 188 3.80 14.46 12.83
N VAL A 189 2.56 14.44 12.33
CA VAL A 189 2.15 15.19 11.14
C VAL A 189 2.26 16.68 11.42
N ASN A 190 3.16 17.35 10.71
CA ASN A 190 3.37 18.79 10.88
C ASN A 190 2.28 19.59 10.18
N LYS A 191 1.61 20.49 10.91
CA LYS A 191 0.53 21.32 10.37
C LYS A 191 0.95 22.20 9.20
N GLN A 192 2.17 22.73 9.21
CA GLN A 192 2.65 23.62 8.16
C GLN A 192 2.98 22.86 6.89
N GLN A 193 3.53 21.65 7.02
CA GLN A 193 3.74 20.76 5.87
C GLN A 193 2.41 20.36 5.24
N VAL A 194 1.40 20.02 6.05
CA VAL A 194 0.05 19.73 5.56
C VAL A 194 -0.58 20.92 4.85
N GLU A 195 -0.52 22.12 5.42
CA GLU A 195 -1.05 23.33 4.77
C GLU A 195 -0.34 23.62 3.43
N ASN A 196 0.97 23.46 3.39
CA ASN A 196 1.76 23.77 2.20
C ASN A 196 1.57 22.75 1.07
N LEU A 197 1.56 21.46 1.41
CA LEU A 197 1.58 20.34 0.46
C LEU A 197 0.18 19.83 0.11
N ILE A 198 -0.72 19.79 1.09
CA ILE A 198 -2.08 19.23 0.92
C ILE A 198 -3.13 20.34 0.86
N GLY A 199 -2.92 21.44 1.60
CA GLY A 199 -3.82 22.60 1.59
C GLY A 199 -4.80 22.66 2.77
N ASP A 200 -4.65 21.77 3.75
CA ASP A 200 -5.53 21.69 4.91
C ASP A 200 -5.06 22.63 6.04
N PRO A 201 -5.95 23.47 6.59
CA PRO A 201 -5.61 24.33 7.72
C PRO A 201 -5.75 23.56 9.05
N LEU A 202 -4.66 22.90 9.47
CA LEU A 202 -4.61 22.22 10.77
C LEU A 202 -4.31 23.20 11.91
N GLY A 203 -5.08 23.11 13.01
CA GLY A 203 -4.84 23.92 14.21
C GLY A 203 -3.54 23.54 14.95
N GLU A 204 -3.23 22.25 14.98
CA GLU A 204 -2.07 21.69 15.69
C GLU A 204 -1.48 20.48 14.94
N ASN A 205 -0.29 20.07 15.36
CA ASN A 205 0.34 18.85 14.84
C ASN A 205 -0.42 17.61 15.34
N ILE A 206 -0.47 16.56 14.52
CA ILE A 206 -1.15 15.31 14.88
C ILE A 206 -0.10 14.26 15.21
N ALA A 207 -0.18 13.65 16.39
CA ALA A 207 0.76 12.60 16.78
C ALA A 207 0.73 11.42 15.80
N LEU A 208 1.89 10.82 15.50
CA LEU A 208 2.00 9.69 14.58
C LEU A 208 1.06 8.53 14.94
N ARG A 209 1.02 8.16 16.23
CA ARG A 209 0.12 7.09 16.71
C ARG A 209 -1.36 7.41 16.48
N GLN A 210 -1.74 8.69 16.54
CA GLN A 210 -3.11 9.11 16.26
C GLN A 210 -3.43 8.93 14.77
N ILE A 211 -2.55 9.38 13.86
CA ILE A 211 -2.84 9.28 12.43
C ILE A 211 -2.82 7.81 11.95
N ILE A 212 -1.94 6.98 12.51
CA ILE A 212 -1.95 5.53 12.27
C ILE A 212 -3.29 4.93 12.70
N ALA A 213 -3.81 5.28 13.87
CA ALA A 213 -5.10 4.80 14.34
C ALA A 213 -6.26 5.24 13.43
N GLU A 214 -6.21 6.46 12.87
CA GLU A 214 -7.19 6.92 11.88
C GLU A 214 -7.14 6.08 10.59
N VAL A 215 -5.94 5.78 10.07
CA VAL A 215 -5.77 4.90 8.90
C VAL A 215 -6.28 3.48 9.21
N GLN A 216 -5.89 2.90 10.34
CA GLN A 216 -6.25 1.53 10.73
C GLN A 216 -7.75 1.32 10.96
N ARG A 217 -8.54 2.38 11.17
CA ARG A 217 -10.01 2.27 11.19
C ARG A 217 -10.56 1.90 9.82
N ARG A 218 -9.98 2.45 8.75
CA ARG A 218 -10.49 2.35 7.37
C ARG A 218 -9.70 1.36 6.51
N TYR A 219 -8.49 1.01 6.91
CA TYR A 219 -7.56 0.18 6.16
C TYR A 219 -6.95 -0.93 7.02
N HIS A 220 -6.73 -2.10 6.42
CA HIS A 220 -5.68 -3.02 6.85
C HIS A 220 -4.33 -2.39 6.46
N PHE A 221 -3.66 -1.81 7.44
CA PHE A 221 -2.41 -1.08 7.24
C PHE A 221 -1.21 -2.00 7.50
N PHE A 222 -0.35 -2.11 6.50
CA PHE A 222 0.89 -2.87 6.49
C PHE A 222 2.09 -1.99 6.14
N PHE A 223 3.22 -2.30 6.74
CA PHE A 223 4.50 -1.70 6.40
C PHE A 223 5.43 -2.78 5.85
N ILE A 224 5.92 -2.62 4.62
CA ILE A 224 6.87 -3.54 4.00
C ILE A 224 8.27 -2.93 4.15
N PHE A 225 9.12 -3.62 4.89
CA PHE A 225 10.48 -3.19 5.21
C PHE A 225 11.50 -4.03 4.43
N PRO A 226 12.13 -3.50 3.36
CA PRO A 226 13.13 -4.25 2.60
C PRO A 226 14.44 -4.38 3.36
N ARG A 227 14.87 -5.60 3.69
CA ARG A 227 16.10 -5.86 4.47
C ARG A 227 17.40 -5.66 3.69
N ASN A 228 17.33 -5.58 2.36
CA ASN A 228 18.50 -5.31 1.52
C ASN A 228 18.72 -3.81 1.27
N ALA A 229 17.81 -2.95 1.75
CA ALA A 229 17.96 -1.52 1.66
C ALA A 229 19.04 -1.00 2.63
N SER A 230 19.38 0.29 2.56
CA SER A 230 20.53 0.86 3.25
C SER A 230 20.45 0.74 4.77
N HIS A 231 19.23 0.70 5.30
CA HIS A 231 18.96 0.56 6.72
C HIS A 231 18.29 -0.77 7.08
N GLY A 232 18.34 -1.73 6.15
CA GLY A 232 17.67 -3.02 6.23
C GLY A 232 18.02 -3.88 7.45
N SER A 233 19.17 -3.64 8.09
CA SER A 233 19.64 -4.33 9.29
C SER A 233 19.60 -3.49 10.57
N ASP A 234 19.06 -2.26 10.52
CA ASP A 234 18.99 -1.37 11.68
C ASP A 234 17.87 -1.81 12.64
N GLU A 235 18.25 -2.38 13.79
CA GLU A 235 17.31 -2.86 14.81
C GLU A 235 16.45 -1.73 15.39
N GLU A 236 16.95 -0.49 15.45
CA GLU A 236 16.20 0.63 16.02
C GLU A 236 15.01 1.02 15.13
N ILE A 237 15.21 0.99 13.81
CA ILE A 237 14.16 1.27 12.83
C ILE A 237 13.17 0.10 12.75
N GLN A 238 13.66 -1.14 12.78
CA GLN A 238 12.80 -2.32 12.82
C GLN A 238 11.90 -2.31 14.06
N ASN A 239 12.47 -2.04 15.25
CA ASN A 239 11.73 -1.99 16.50
C ASN A 239 10.73 -0.82 16.52
N PHE A 240 11.07 0.32 15.93
CA PHE A 240 10.14 1.45 15.81
C PHE A 240 8.84 1.05 15.08
N TRP A 241 8.95 0.38 13.93
CA TRP A 241 7.77 -0.06 13.18
C TRP A 241 7.04 -1.21 13.87
N LEU A 242 7.77 -2.16 14.49
CA LEU A 242 7.18 -3.25 15.27
C LEU A 242 6.37 -2.72 16.47
N ASP A 243 6.84 -1.68 17.15
CA ASP A 243 6.14 -1.04 18.28
C ASP A 243 4.86 -0.29 17.86
N LEU A 244 4.74 0.05 16.57
CA LEU A 244 3.57 0.73 16.01
C LEU A 244 2.57 -0.24 15.41
N LEU A 245 3.04 -1.30 14.73
CA LEU A 245 2.22 -2.13 13.84
C LEU A 245 2.28 -3.63 14.16
N GLY A 246 3.21 -4.08 15.00
CA GLY A 246 3.38 -5.48 15.37
C GLY A 246 3.55 -6.38 14.15
N GLN A 247 2.67 -7.38 14.00
CA GLN A 247 2.71 -8.36 12.92
C GLN A 247 2.37 -7.80 11.53
N ASN A 248 1.90 -6.55 11.45
CA ASN A 248 1.64 -5.89 10.17
C ASN A 248 2.92 -5.27 9.56
N VAL A 249 4.07 -5.40 10.23
CA VAL A 249 5.38 -5.15 9.62
C VAL A 249 5.86 -6.41 8.91
N ILE A 250 6.08 -6.30 7.61
CA ILE A 250 6.50 -7.41 6.75
C ILE A 250 7.94 -7.15 6.33
N PHE A 251 8.87 -7.94 6.86
CA PHE A 251 10.28 -7.85 6.49
C PHE A 251 10.56 -8.63 5.21
N LEU A 252 11.05 -7.94 4.19
CA LEU A 252 11.24 -8.50 2.86
C LEU A 252 12.72 -8.62 2.52
N ASP A 253 13.19 -9.85 2.31
CA ASP A 253 14.60 -10.14 1.98
C ASP A 253 14.94 -9.93 0.49
N ASP A 254 13.93 -9.68 -0.36
CA ASP A 254 14.11 -9.41 -1.79
C ASP A 254 13.07 -8.38 -2.24
N GLU A 255 13.53 -7.17 -2.52
CA GLU A 255 12.70 -6.06 -3.01
C GLU A 255 11.99 -6.36 -4.34
N ASN A 256 12.49 -7.35 -5.10
CA ASN A 256 11.78 -7.81 -6.29
C ASN A 256 10.48 -8.53 -5.94
N ALA A 257 10.28 -8.99 -4.71
CA ALA A 257 9.09 -9.74 -4.30
C ALA A 257 7.96 -8.85 -3.74
N VAL A 258 8.05 -7.52 -3.82
CA VAL A 258 7.05 -6.61 -3.23
C VAL A 258 5.64 -6.85 -3.79
N SER A 259 5.52 -7.10 -5.10
CA SER A 259 4.22 -7.38 -5.74
C SER A 259 3.60 -8.66 -5.21
N GLU A 260 4.40 -9.73 -5.15
CA GLU A 260 4.02 -11.03 -4.62
C GLU A 260 3.65 -10.95 -3.14
N THR A 261 4.42 -10.21 -2.34
CA THR A 261 4.12 -9.96 -0.93
C THR A 261 2.80 -9.24 -0.74
N ILE A 262 2.49 -8.21 -1.52
CA ILE A 262 1.19 -7.51 -1.45
C ILE A 262 0.05 -8.46 -1.80
N ALA A 263 0.17 -9.22 -2.90
CA ALA A 263 -0.85 -10.17 -3.33
C ALA A 263 -1.12 -11.23 -2.26
N LEU A 264 -0.08 -11.87 -1.72
CA LEU A 264 -0.21 -12.86 -0.66
C LEU A 264 -0.76 -12.26 0.63
N THR A 265 -0.37 -11.03 0.99
CA THR A 265 -0.91 -10.36 2.18
C THR A 265 -2.42 -10.16 2.07
N ILE A 266 -2.90 -9.70 0.91
CA ILE A 266 -4.34 -9.53 0.66
C ILE A 266 -5.03 -10.89 0.69
N GLY A 267 -4.55 -11.88 -0.06
CA GLY A 267 -5.16 -13.21 -0.10
C GLY A 267 -5.23 -13.89 1.27
N LEU A 268 -4.17 -13.78 2.07
CA LEU A 268 -4.16 -14.25 3.46
C LEU A 268 -5.13 -13.46 4.33
N THR A 269 -5.24 -12.14 4.16
CA THR A 269 -6.12 -11.28 4.97
C THR A 269 -7.60 -11.54 4.65
N GLU A 270 -7.92 -11.84 3.39
CA GLU A 270 -9.26 -12.19 2.90
C GLU A 270 -9.66 -13.65 3.20
N ASP A 271 -8.77 -14.46 3.79
CA ASP A 271 -8.96 -15.92 3.96
C ASP A 271 -9.22 -16.65 2.63
N ALA A 272 -8.75 -16.08 1.52
CA ALA A 272 -8.88 -16.65 0.19
C ALA A 272 -7.88 -17.78 -0.07
N ILE A 273 -6.75 -17.75 0.62
CA ILE A 273 -5.63 -18.70 0.48
C ILE A 273 -4.95 -18.96 1.83
N ASN A 274 -4.26 -20.10 1.94
CA ASN A 274 -3.12 -20.27 2.84
C ASN A 274 -1.79 -20.02 2.12
N LEU A 275 -0.66 -20.01 2.85
CA LEU A 275 0.65 -19.75 2.25
C LEU A 275 1.04 -20.74 1.14
N ALA A 276 0.74 -22.03 1.31
CA ALA A 276 1.10 -23.04 0.31
C ALA A 276 0.27 -22.89 -0.98
N GLU A 277 -1.01 -22.55 -0.86
CA GLU A 277 -1.87 -22.20 -2.00
C GLU A 277 -1.37 -20.94 -2.69
N GLY A 278 -1.02 -19.92 -1.91
CA GLY A 278 -0.45 -18.68 -2.42
C GLY A 278 0.85 -18.88 -3.20
N GLU A 279 1.78 -19.70 -2.69
CA GLU A 279 3.02 -20.04 -3.39
C GLU A 279 2.76 -20.69 -4.75
N LYS A 280 1.78 -21.60 -4.81
CA LYS A 280 1.36 -22.25 -6.05
C LYS A 280 0.74 -21.26 -7.03
N ASP A 281 -0.15 -20.40 -6.55
CA ASP A 281 -0.83 -19.40 -7.38
C ASP A 281 0.15 -18.37 -7.97
N LEU A 282 1.16 -17.95 -7.21
CA LEU A 282 2.26 -17.13 -7.71
C LEU A 282 3.06 -17.86 -8.79
N SER A 283 3.38 -19.15 -8.58
CA SER A 283 4.08 -19.96 -9.59
C SER A 283 3.28 -20.09 -10.88
N ASP A 284 1.96 -20.31 -10.79
CA ASP A 284 1.06 -20.38 -11.95
C ASP A 284 0.97 -19.04 -12.69
N ALA A 285 1.09 -17.92 -11.96
CA ALA A 285 1.09 -16.57 -12.51
C ALA A 285 2.44 -16.18 -13.17
N GLY A 286 3.46 -17.04 -13.08
CA GLY A 286 4.79 -16.82 -13.68
C GLY A 286 5.79 -16.12 -12.78
N ALA A 287 5.51 -16.00 -11.48
CA ALA A 287 6.43 -15.43 -10.51
C ALA A 287 7.74 -16.24 -10.45
N SER A 288 8.86 -15.55 -10.18
CA SER A 288 10.13 -16.26 -10.05
C SER A 288 10.19 -17.06 -8.74
N ALA A 289 10.80 -18.24 -8.76
CA ALA A 289 10.95 -19.06 -7.56
C ALA A 289 11.65 -18.32 -6.40
N GLY A 290 12.55 -17.38 -6.71
CA GLY A 290 13.19 -16.51 -5.72
C GLY A 290 12.19 -15.57 -5.05
N ALA A 291 11.36 -14.89 -5.84
CA ALA A 291 10.36 -13.96 -5.35
C ALA A 291 9.28 -14.66 -4.51
N ILE A 292 8.81 -15.83 -4.97
CA ILE A 292 7.84 -16.67 -4.22
C ILE A 292 8.40 -17.02 -2.84
N LYS A 293 9.63 -17.54 -2.79
CA LYS A 293 10.28 -17.92 -1.54
C LYS A 293 10.47 -16.73 -0.60
N ALA A 294 10.87 -15.57 -1.13
CA ALA A 294 11.04 -14.36 -0.35
C ALA A 294 9.71 -13.87 0.24
N ALA A 295 8.64 -13.81 -0.56
CA ALA A 295 7.32 -13.38 -0.11
C ALA A 295 6.72 -14.35 0.93
N ALA A 296 6.78 -15.66 0.68
CA ALA A 296 6.28 -16.68 1.60
C ALA A 296 7.03 -16.66 2.95
N LYS A 297 8.36 -16.51 2.91
CA LYS A 297 9.17 -16.36 4.13
C LYS A 297 8.78 -15.10 4.90
N ALA A 298 8.64 -13.96 4.22
CA ALA A 298 8.27 -12.69 4.84
C ALA A 298 6.91 -12.75 5.56
N LEU A 299 5.97 -13.55 5.03
CA LEU A 299 4.61 -13.67 5.55
C LEU A 299 4.40 -14.84 6.51
N GLY A 300 5.42 -15.68 6.76
CA GLY A 300 5.31 -16.83 7.67
C GLY A 300 4.84 -16.45 9.09
N GLY A 301 5.35 -15.35 9.63
CA GLY A 301 4.94 -14.82 10.94
C GLY A 301 3.50 -14.32 10.95
N TYR A 302 3.12 -13.54 9.93
CA TYR A 302 1.76 -13.03 9.76
C TYR A 302 0.73 -14.16 9.64
N ALA A 303 0.97 -15.12 8.74
CA ALA A 303 0.09 -16.27 8.54
C ALA A 303 -0.09 -17.11 9.81
N SER A 304 1.01 -17.38 10.53
CA SER A 304 0.96 -18.14 11.80
C SER A 304 0.12 -17.42 12.86
N SER A 305 0.27 -16.09 12.97
CA SER A 305 -0.50 -15.29 13.92
C SER A 305 -2.00 -15.29 13.59
N LYS A 306 -2.37 -15.24 12.30
CA LYS A 306 -3.76 -15.28 11.86
C LYS A 306 -4.42 -16.62 12.19
N SER A 307 -3.73 -17.73 11.94
CA SER A 307 -4.23 -19.07 12.29
C SER A 307 -4.42 -19.26 13.80
N ALA A 308 -3.55 -18.66 14.63
CA ALA A 308 -3.69 -18.71 16.08
C ALA A 308 -4.94 -17.96 16.56
N VAL A 309 -5.24 -16.80 15.98
CA VAL A 309 -6.46 -16.03 16.29
C VAL A 309 -7.72 -16.79 15.88
N ALA A 310 -7.73 -17.41 14.70
CA ALA A 310 -8.84 -18.24 14.24
C ALA A 310 -9.13 -19.41 15.19
N THR A 311 -8.08 -20.11 15.63
CA THR A 311 -8.19 -21.26 16.56
C THR A 311 -8.77 -20.85 17.93
N ILE A 312 -8.40 -19.67 18.45
CA ILE A 312 -8.95 -19.15 19.72
C ILE A 312 -10.42 -18.75 19.57
N GLY A 313 -10.80 -18.18 18.42
CA GLY A 313 -12.19 -17.80 18.13
C GLY A 313 -13.15 -18.99 18.06
N GLU A 314 -12.69 -20.13 17.53
CA GLU A 314 -13.45 -21.39 17.48
C GLU A 314 -13.54 -22.10 18.85
N ALA A 315 -12.62 -21.80 19.78
CA ALA A 315 -12.54 -22.46 21.09
C ALA A 315 -13.34 -21.77 22.20
N LEU A 316 -14.11 -20.70 21.91
CA LEU A 316 -15.01 -20.08 22.89
C LEU A 316 -16.22 -21.02 23.11
N PRO A 317 -16.41 -21.59 24.32
CA PRO A 317 -17.56 -22.44 24.60
C PRO A 317 -18.83 -21.59 24.55
N ASN A 318 -19.88 -22.10 23.89
CA ASN A 318 -21.24 -21.60 24.03
C ASN A 318 -21.57 -21.52 25.53
N LEU A 319 -21.63 -20.31 26.07
CA LEU A 319 -22.29 -20.06 27.34
C LEU A 319 -23.80 -20.17 27.08
N ASP A 320 -24.27 -21.42 27.04
CA ASP A 320 -25.70 -21.73 27.11
C ASP A 320 -26.24 -21.11 28.40
N THR A 321 -27.16 -20.17 28.22
CA THR A 321 -27.95 -19.58 29.30
C THR A 321 -29.00 -20.59 29.76
N ASP A 322 -28.57 -21.60 30.53
CA ASP A 322 -29.48 -22.42 31.32
C ASP A 322 -29.87 -21.62 32.58
N GLY A 323 -30.98 -20.89 32.47
CA GLY A 323 -31.67 -20.32 33.62
C GLY A 323 -32.28 -21.45 34.47
N PRO A 324 -32.12 -21.45 35.80
CA PRO A 324 -32.70 -22.50 36.63
C PRO A 324 -34.23 -22.35 36.66
N SER A 325 -34.91 -23.31 36.03
CA SER A 325 -36.34 -23.51 36.20
C SER A 325 -36.61 -24.34 37.45
N GLY A 326 -37.39 -23.76 38.37
CA GLY A 326 -38.34 -24.45 39.25
C GLY A 326 -37.81 -25.36 40.37
N THR A 327 -38.11 -25.00 41.62
CA THR A 327 -38.73 -25.96 42.52
C THR A 327 -39.72 -25.29 43.48
N GLU A 328 -40.89 -25.92 43.56
CA GLU A 328 -42.11 -25.57 44.29
C GLU A 328 -42.01 -25.69 45.83
N ARG A 329 -42.92 -24.93 46.49
CA ARG A 329 -43.67 -25.23 47.74
C ARG A 329 -42.91 -25.52 49.04
N LEU A 330 -43.01 -24.58 49.99
CA LEU A 330 -43.93 -24.60 51.14
C LEU A 330 -44.03 -23.21 51.75
#